data_AF-A0A7W4FJ91-F1
#
_entry.id   AF-A0A7W4FJ91-F1
#
_cell.length_a   1.000
_cell.length_b   1.000
_cell.length_c   1.000
_cell.angle_alpha   90.00
_cell.angle_beta   90.00
_cell.angle_gamma   90.00
#
_symmetry.space_group_name_H-M   'P 1'
#
loop_
_entity.id
_entity.type
_entity.pdbx_description
1 polymer ?
#
loop_
_entity_poly.entity_id
_entity_poly.type
_entity_poly.pdbx_seq_one_letter_code
_entity_poly.pdbx_strand_id
1 'polypeptide(L)'
;MTVRITAQGFDALTELWQHSPAIVQNELSSAMNEAVAYAQHQIVSRTPTGAGEGGHLAASINSEVIINPSVQIGYVGTSKLYAEAVELGTKPHMPPIEPLVTWVEAVLNLEGLEAEKVATLIALKIKSRGTEGQFMFKEGLEASEPYIQERFNQAMKTLLNTLGGGNA
;
A
#
# COMPACT_ATOMS: atom_id res chain seq x y z
N MET A 1 -10.85 -2.41 0.40
CA MET A 1 -11.20 -1.39 -0.61
C MET A 1 -11.04 -2.02 -2.00
N THR A 2 -11.81 -1.60 -3.00
CA THR A 2 -11.80 -2.23 -4.33
C THR A 2 -11.65 -1.15 -5.39
N VAL A 3 -10.63 -1.27 -6.25
CA VAL A 3 -10.46 -0.44 -7.43
C VAL A 3 -11.13 -1.15 -8.61
N ARG A 4 -12.03 -0.46 -9.31
CA ARG A 4 -12.68 -0.98 -10.51
C ARG A 4 -11.96 -0.46 -11.73
N ILE A 5 -11.39 -1.38 -12.50
CA ILE A 5 -10.70 -1.04 -13.75
C ILE A 5 -11.68 -1.16 -14.91
N THR A 6 -11.76 -0.10 -15.70
CA THR A 6 -12.48 -0.10 -16.98
C THR A 6 -11.47 0.12 -18.10
N ALA A 7 -11.31 -0.84 -19.01
CA ALA A 7 -10.41 -0.70 -20.14
C ALA A 7 -11.19 -0.83 -21.46
N GLN A 8 -10.85 0.02 -22.44
CA GLN A 8 -11.40 -0.10 -23.78
C GLN A 8 -10.91 -1.40 -24.43
N GLY A 9 -11.81 -2.13 -25.08
CA GLY A 9 -11.48 -3.40 -25.75
C GLY A 9 -11.44 -4.63 -24.84
N PHE A 10 -11.97 -4.53 -23.61
CA PHE A 10 -12.09 -5.70 -22.73
C PHE A 10 -12.97 -6.82 -23.32
N ASP A 11 -13.93 -6.47 -24.19
CA ASP A 11 -14.75 -7.45 -24.91
C ASP A 11 -13.90 -8.37 -25.79
N ALA A 12 -12.82 -7.85 -26.37
CA ALA A 12 -11.86 -8.63 -27.17
C ALA A 12 -10.94 -9.49 -26.29
N LEU A 13 -10.82 -9.23 -24.99
CA LEU A 13 -9.92 -9.97 -24.10
C LEU A 13 -10.25 -11.47 -24.08
N THR A 14 -11.54 -11.83 -24.13
CA THR A 14 -11.97 -13.24 -24.14
C THR A 14 -11.44 -13.96 -25.38
N GLU A 15 -11.52 -13.32 -26.54
CA GLU A 15 -11.01 -13.87 -27.80
C GLU A 15 -9.49 -13.96 -27.79
N LEU A 16 -8.80 -12.90 -27.34
CA LEU A 16 -7.34 -12.90 -27.21
C LEU A 16 -6.84 -13.97 -26.24
N TRP A 17 -7.56 -14.19 -25.14
CA TRP A 17 -7.24 -15.22 -24.15
C TRP A 17 -7.37 -16.63 -24.74
N GLN A 18 -8.36 -16.88 -25.60
CA GLN A 18 -8.54 -18.18 -26.25
C GLN A 18 -7.41 -18.48 -27.25
N HIS A 19 -6.98 -17.48 -28.01
CA HIS A 19 -5.98 -17.66 -29.07
C HIS A 19 -4.54 -17.59 -28.56
N SER A 20 -4.25 -16.78 -27.54
CA SER A 20 -2.89 -16.53 -27.05
C SER A 20 -2.85 -16.32 -25.53
N PRO A 21 -3.27 -17.32 -24.73
CA PRO A 21 -3.40 -17.19 -23.28
C PRO A 21 -2.08 -16.82 -22.59
N ALA A 22 -0.94 -17.33 -23.08
CA ALA A 22 0.37 -17.03 -22.50
C ALA A 22 0.76 -15.55 -22.66
N ILE A 23 0.47 -14.94 -23.82
CA ILE A 23 0.79 -13.52 -24.08
C ILE A 23 -0.11 -12.63 -23.21
N VAL A 24 -1.40 -12.94 -23.17
CA VAL A 24 -2.35 -12.19 -22.34
C VAL A 24 -2.01 -12.30 -20.86
N GLN A 25 -1.69 -13.50 -20.38
CA GLN A 25 -1.27 -13.71 -19.00
C GLN A 25 0.00 -12.94 -18.67
N ASN A 26 1.01 -12.95 -19.54
CA ASN A 26 2.26 -12.23 -19.32
C ASN A 26 2.05 -10.72 -19.22
N GLU A 27 1.26 -10.14 -20.13
CA GLU A 27 1.02 -8.70 -20.16
C GLU A 27 0.22 -8.23 -18.94
N LEU A 28 -0.87 -8.94 -18.60
CA LEU A 28 -1.66 -8.63 -17.39
C LEU A 28 -0.83 -8.87 -16.11
N SER A 29 0.08 -9.86 -16.13
CA SER A 29 1.01 -10.09 -15.05
C SER A 29 1.97 -8.93 -14.85
N SER A 30 2.54 -8.40 -15.94
CA SER A 30 3.39 -7.20 -15.87
C SER A 30 2.61 -6.00 -15.33
N ALA A 31 1.41 -5.74 -15.88
CA ALA A 31 0.58 -4.62 -15.46
C ALA A 31 0.23 -4.69 -13.97
N MET A 32 -0.11 -5.87 -13.45
CA MET A 32 -0.40 -6.06 -12.03
C MET A 32 0.85 -5.87 -11.15
N ASN A 33 2.00 -6.43 -11.54
CA ASN A 33 3.25 -6.27 -10.78
C ASN A 33 3.60 -4.78 -10.63
N GLU A 34 3.45 -4.02 -11.70
CA GLU A 34 3.73 -2.59 -11.69
C GLU A 34 2.66 -1.79 -10.91
N ALA A 35 1.39 -2.19 -11.00
CA ALA A 35 0.30 -1.62 -10.23
C ALA A 35 0.51 -1.79 -8.72
N VAL A 36 0.84 -2.99 -8.25
CA VAL A 36 1.05 -3.24 -6.82
C VAL A 36 2.35 -2.61 -6.30
N ALA A 37 3.40 -2.56 -7.12
CA ALA A 37 4.64 -1.86 -6.78
C ALA A 37 4.41 -0.35 -6.62
N TYR A 38 3.61 0.25 -7.52
CA TYR A 38 3.25 1.66 -7.40
C TYR A 38 2.36 1.92 -6.17
N ALA A 39 1.40 1.03 -5.90
CA ALA A 39 0.58 1.12 -4.70
C ALA A 39 1.43 1.01 -3.42
N GLN A 40 2.37 0.07 -3.37
CA GLN A 40 3.35 -0.03 -2.29
C GLN A 40 4.11 1.29 -2.11
N HIS A 41 4.62 1.87 -3.19
CA HIS A 41 5.33 3.15 -3.13
C HIS A 41 4.44 4.27 -2.56
N GLN A 42 3.19 4.39 -3.02
CA GLN A 42 2.26 5.41 -2.53
C GLN A 42 1.94 5.23 -1.04
N ILE A 43 1.76 3.99 -0.57
CA ILE A 43 1.51 3.69 0.84
C ILE A 43 2.76 3.98 1.69
N VAL A 44 3.94 3.54 1.25
CA VAL A 44 5.21 3.79 1.94
C VAL A 44 5.48 5.28 2.09
N SER A 45 5.27 6.07 1.04
CA SER A 45 5.48 7.53 1.06
C SER A 45 4.57 8.27 2.05
N ARG A 46 3.42 7.70 2.40
CA ARG A 46 2.44 8.24 3.37
C ARG A 46 2.60 7.65 4.77
N THR A 47 3.41 6.62 4.91
CA THR A 47 3.59 5.95 6.20
C THR A 47 4.42 6.85 7.12
N PRO A 48 3.94 7.16 8.33
CA PRO A 48 4.69 7.98 9.27
C PRO A 48 6.06 7.39 9.59
N THR A 49 7.07 8.26 9.63
CA THR A 49 8.40 7.91 10.12
C THR A 49 8.40 7.95 11.65
N GLY A 50 8.80 6.84 12.30
CA GLY A 50 8.91 6.75 13.76
C GLY A 50 10.34 6.46 14.21
N ALA A 51 10.57 6.47 15.52
CA ALA A 51 11.86 6.09 16.12
C ALA A 51 12.09 4.58 16.15
N GLY A 52 13.32 4.15 15.89
CA GLY A 52 13.80 2.79 16.17
C GLY A 52 14.69 2.19 15.07
N GLU A 53 15.77 1.53 15.45
CA GLU A 53 16.73 0.86 14.54
C GLU A 53 16.20 -0.45 13.91
N GLY A 54 14.98 -0.89 14.28
CA GLY A 54 14.47 -2.25 14.04
C GLY A 54 13.43 -2.42 12.92
N GLY A 55 13.50 -1.63 11.85
CA GLY A 55 12.60 -1.76 10.70
C GLY A 55 11.28 -1.03 10.91
N HIS A 56 11.31 0.26 10.57
CA HIS A 56 10.15 1.15 10.52
C HIS A 56 8.98 0.52 9.76
N LEU A 57 7.74 0.89 10.12
CA LEU A 57 6.52 0.40 9.47
C LEU A 57 6.62 0.50 7.94
N ALA A 58 7.13 1.62 7.42
CA ALA A 58 7.41 1.84 6.00
C ALA A 58 8.24 0.73 5.35
N ALA A 59 9.31 0.28 6.02
CA ALA A 59 10.22 -0.76 5.52
C ALA A 59 9.60 -2.17 5.56
N SER A 60 8.51 -2.36 6.30
CA SER A 60 7.81 -3.65 6.40
C SER A 60 6.67 -3.82 5.41
N ILE A 61 6.33 -2.77 4.65
CA ILE A 61 5.25 -2.79 3.68
C ILE A 61 5.80 -3.39 2.38
N ASN A 62 5.18 -4.48 1.93
CA ASN A 62 5.59 -5.24 0.76
C ASN A 62 4.37 -5.52 -0.14
N SER A 63 4.62 -5.65 -1.43
CA SER A 63 3.64 -6.12 -2.41
C SER A 63 3.93 -7.53 -2.91
N GLU A 64 2.88 -8.29 -3.18
CA GLU A 64 2.96 -9.61 -3.78
C GLU A 64 1.84 -9.77 -4.81
N VAL A 65 2.10 -10.54 -5.87
CA VAL A 65 1.08 -10.92 -6.85
C VAL A 65 0.90 -12.43 -6.77
N ILE A 66 -0.29 -12.86 -6.36
CA ILE A 66 -0.67 -14.27 -6.36
C ILE A 66 -1.39 -14.56 -7.67
N ILE A 67 -0.77 -15.39 -8.51
CA ILE A 67 -1.31 -15.82 -9.80
C ILE A 67 -1.86 -17.23 -9.62
N ASN A 68 -3.16 -17.40 -9.84
CA ASN A 68 -3.75 -18.72 -10.01
C ASN A 68 -4.44 -18.80 -11.39
N PRO A 69 -4.81 -20.00 -11.88
CA PRO A 69 -5.36 -20.17 -13.23
C PRO A 69 -6.67 -19.40 -13.52
N SER A 70 -7.36 -18.88 -12.49
CA SER A 70 -8.67 -18.25 -12.63
C SER A 70 -8.70 -16.79 -12.20
N VAL A 71 -7.75 -16.36 -11.37
CA VAL A 71 -7.70 -15.04 -10.74
C VAL A 71 -6.25 -14.64 -10.54
N GLN A 72 -5.98 -13.38 -10.85
CA GLN A 72 -4.77 -12.71 -10.42
C GLN A 72 -5.10 -11.71 -9.32
N ILE A 73 -4.45 -11.83 -8.16
CA ILE A 73 -4.68 -10.94 -7.03
C ILE A 73 -3.38 -10.24 -6.66
N GLY A 74 -3.41 -8.92 -6.70
CA GLY A 74 -2.35 -8.06 -6.16
C GLY A 74 -2.60 -7.76 -4.69
N TYR A 75 -1.60 -7.98 -3.84
CA TYR A 75 -1.62 -7.70 -2.41
C TYR A 75 -0.56 -6.65 -2.08
N VAL A 76 -0.92 -5.72 -1.18
CA VAL A 76 0.03 -4.82 -0.52
C VAL A 76 -0.30 -4.81 0.96
N GLY A 77 0.67 -5.11 1.80
CA GLY A 77 0.44 -5.29 3.24
C GLY A 77 1.71 -5.23 4.06
N THR A 78 1.57 -5.40 5.37
CA THR A 78 2.67 -5.42 6.34
C THR A 78 2.49 -6.56 7.32
N SER A 79 3.60 -7.11 7.80
CA SER A 79 3.63 -8.10 8.88
C SER A 79 3.55 -7.48 10.29
N LYS A 80 3.56 -6.14 10.40
CA LYS A 80 3.53 -5.44 11.69
C LYS A 80 2.09 -5.29 12.18
N LEU A 81 1.74 -6.00 13.26
CA LEU A 81 0.39 -5.95 13.85
C LEU A 81 -0.05 -4.54 14.27
N TYR A 82 0.88 -3.71 14.76
CA TYR A 82 0.56 -2.35 15.19
C TYR A 82 0.19 -1.42 14.02
N ALA A 83 0.37 -1.84 12.76
CA ALA A 83 0.01 -1.05 11.59
C ALA A 83 -1.48 -0.69 11.56
N GLU A 84 -2.35 -1.57 12.06
CA GLU A 84 -3.79 -1.30 12.14
C GLU A 84 -4.09 -0.10 13.05
N ALA A 85 -3.41 0.00 14.19
CA ALA A 85 -3.53 1.13 15.11
C ALA A 85 -3.00 2.45 14.50
N VAL A 86 -2.01 2.38 13.61
CA VAL A 86 -1.50 3.54 12.88
C VAL A 86 -2.46 3.93 11.75
N GLU A 87 -3.00 2.95 11.03
CA GLU A 87 -3.95 3.16 9.93
C GLU A 87 -5.26 3.78 10.43
N LEU A 88 -5.86 3.18 11.46
CA LEU A 88 -7.24 3.46 11.89
C LEU A 88 -7.30 4.30 13.17
N GLY A 89 -6.18 4.46 13.87
CA GLY A 89 -6.16 5.06 15.19
C GLY A 89 -6.57 4.08 16.28
N THR A 90 -6.66 4.57 17.51
CA THR A 90 -6.98 3.77 18.70
C THR A 90 -7.98 4.48 19.58
N LYS A 91 -8.75 3.70 20.35
CA LYS A 91 -9.57 4.24 21.45
C LYS A 91 -8.66 4.74 22.58
N PRO A 92 -9.17 5.62 23.46
CA PRO A 92 -8.44 6.07 24.63
C PRO A 92 -7.90 4.90 25.47
N HIS A 93 -6.60 4.89 25.73
CA HIS A 93 -5.90 3.85 26.51
C HIS A 93 -4.60 4.43 27.07
N MET A 94 -4.03 3.80 28.11
CA MET A 94 -2.71 4.21 28.61
C MET A 94 -1.62 3.46 27.85
N PRO A 95 -0.81 4.12 27.01
CA PRO A 95 0.30 3.47 26.33
C PRO A 95 1.49 3.25 27.29
N PRO A 96 2.40 2.31 26.98
CA PRO A 96 3.69 2.23 27.65
C PRO A 96 4.52 3.51 27.40
N ILE A 97 5.25 3.96 28.42
CA ILE A 97 5.97 5.25 28.36
C ILE A 97 7.29 5.11 27.60
N GLU A 98 8.04 4.01 27.81
CA GLU A 98 9.38 3.85 27.25
C GLU A 98 9.40 3.98 25.71
N PRO A 99 8.48 3.37 24.94
CA PRO A 99 8.44 3.57 23.49
C PRO A 99 8.13 5.02 23.08
N LEU A 100 7.37 5.76 23.90
CA LEU A 100 7.09 7.18 23.65
C LEU A 100 8.30 8.06 23.93
N VAL A 101 9.13 7.73 24.94
CA VAL A 101 10.40 8.43 25.18
C VAL A 101 11.30 8.29 23.96
N THR A 102 11.54 7.06 23.48
CA THR A 102 12.35 6.82 22.27
C THR A 102 11.79 7.53 21.05
N TRP A 103 10.45 7.57 20.90
CA TRP A 103 9.79 8.34 19.84
C TRP A 103 10.06 9.84 19.95
N VAL A 104 9.89 10.41 21.14
CA VAL A 104 10.13 11.84 21.41
C VAL A 104 11.58 12.21 21.14
N GLU A 105 12.53 11.36 21.54
CA GLU A 105 13.94 11.60 21.31
C GLU A 105 14.26 11.67 19.81
N ALA A 106 13.80 10.69 19.03
CA ALA A 106 14.12 10.67 17.60
C ALA A 106 13.34 11.70 16.78
N VAL A 107 12.09 12.01 17.15
CA VAL A 107 11.21 12.86 16.33
C VAL A 107 11.29 14.33 16.74
N LEU A 108 11.42 14.60 18.04
CA LEU A 108 11.45 15.96 18.58
C LEU A 108 12.86 16.42 18.97
N ASN A 109 13.87 15.55 18.84
CA ASN A 109 15.27 15.84 19.16
C ASN A 109 15.42 16.39 20.60
N LEU A 110 14.69 15.77 21.52
CA LEU A 110 14.77 15.99 22.97
C LEU A 110 15.53 14.84 23.61
N GLU A 111 16.01 15.01 24.84
CA GLU A 111 16.77 13.97 25.55
C GLU A 111 16.45 13.96 27.05
N GLY A 112 16.67 12.81 27.69
CA GLY A 112 16.60 12.64 29.14
C GLY A 112 15.27 13.08 29.75
N LEU A 113 15.35 13.85 30.84
CA LEU A 113 14.17 14.26 31.62
C LEU A 113 13.13 15.04 30.78
N GLU A 114 13.58 15.82 29.80
CA GLU A 114 12.65 16.57 28.96
C GLU A 114 11.89 15.64 28.01
N ALA A 115 12.55 14.63 27.45
CA ALA A 115 11.90 13.60 26.65
C ALA A 115 10.87 12.81 27.47
N GLU A 116 11.20 12.42 28.71
CA GLU A 116 10.30 11.72 29.63
C GLU A 116 9.04 12.53 29.98
N LYS A 117 9.19 13.83 30.24
CA LYS A 117 8.06 14.73 30.51
C LYS A 117 7.12 14.82 29.31
N VAL A 118 7.68 15.03 28.12
CA VAL A 118 6.88 15.14 26.88
C VAL A 118 6.20 13.80 26.57
N ALA A 119 6.89 12.68 26.72
CA ALA A 119 6.32 11.34 26.56
C ALA A 119 5.15 11.10 27.52
N THR A 120 5.26 11.54 28.77
CA THR A 120 4.18 11.45 29.77
C THR A 120 2.96 12.28 29.35
N LEU A 121 3.17 13.51 28.85
CA LEU A 121 2.07 14.35 28.36
C LEU A 121 1.38 13.73 27.13
N ILE A 122 2.14 13.14 26.21
CA ILE A 122 1.60 12.40 25.07
C ILE A 122 0.77 11.21 25.55
N ALA A 123 1.28 10.42 26.51
CA ALA A 123 0.56 9.28 27.07
C ALA A 123 -0.77 9.70 27.72
N LEU A 124 -0.80 10.82 28.45
CA LEU A 124 -2.04 11.36 29.03
C LEU A 124 -3.02 11.84 27.96
N LYS A 125 -2.52 12.39 26.85
CA LYS A 125 -3.36 12.75 25.70
C LYS A 125 -3.97 11.51 25.06
N ILE A 126 -3.18 10.46 24.83
CA ILE A 126 -3.67 9.17 24.28
C ILE A 126 -4.65 8.52 25.27
N LYS A 127 -4.38 8.58 26.57
CA LYS A 127 -5.31 8.08 27.61
C LYS A 127 -6.66 8.76 27.58
N SER A 128 -6.72 10.05 27.24
CA SER A 128 -7.97 10.81 27.23
C SER A 128 -8.69 10.76 25.88
N ARG A 129 -7.97 10.67 24.76
CA ARG A 129 -8.54 10.84 23.40
C ARG A 129 -8.29 9.65 22.46
N GLY A 130 -7.33 8.80 22.75
CA GLY A 130 -6.83 7.80 21.81
C GLY A 130 -5.86 8.41 20.79
N THR A 131 -5.75 7.77 19.64
CA THR A 131 -4.96 8.25 18.50
C THR A 131 -5.84 8.38 17.25
N GLU A 132 -5.53 9.37 16.41
CA GLU A 132 -6.14 9.52 15.10
C GLU A 132 -5.45 8.60 14.09
N GLY A 133 -6.23 8.01 13.18
CA GLY A 133 -5.71 7.19 12.10
C GLY A 133 -4.98 8.03 11.05
N GLN A 134 -3.90 7.46 10.50
CA GLN A 134 -3.10 8.07 9.46
C GLN A 134 -3.57 7.67 8.06
N PHE A 135 -4.43 6.65 7.95
CA PHE A 135 -5.06 6.20 6.71
C PHE A 135 -4.07 5.95 5.55
N MET A 136 -2.84 5.54 5.84
CA MET A 136 -1.78 5.39 4.84
C MET A 136 -2.11 4.35 3.76
N PHE A 137 -2.81 3.26 4.11
CA PHE A 137 -3.25 2.24 3.15
C PHE A 137 -4.41 2.74 2.31
N LYS A 138 -5.42 3.35 2.96
CA LYS A 138 -6.57 3.92 2.25
C LYS A 138 -6.13 4.99 1.26
N GLU A 139 -5.43 6.02 1.74
CA GLU A 139 -5.01 7.15 0.91
C GLU A 139 -3.94 6.75 -0.13
N GLY A 140 -3.05 5.82 0.22
CA GLY A 140 -2.07 5.29 -0.72
C GLY A 140 -2.72 4.56 -1.89
N LEU A 141 -3.76 3.75 -1.64
CA LEU A 141 -4.51 3.07 -2.69
C LEU A 141 -5.36 4.06 -3.51
N GLU A 142 -6.02 5.03 -2.87
CA GLU A 142 -6.76 6.10 -3.55
C GLU A 142 -5.84 6.89 -4.50
N ALA A 143 -4.63 7.24 -4.05
CA ALA A 143 -3.64 7.92 -4.89
C ALA A 143 -3.07 7.06 -6.03
N SER A 144 -3.18 5.74 -5.91
CA SER A 144 -2.68 4.80 -6.92
C SER A 144 -3.67 4.51 -8.02
N GLU A 145 -4.96 4.71 -7.77
CA GLU A 145 -6.04 4.36 -8.69
C GLU A 145 -5.86 4.90 -10.12
N PRO A 146 -5.50 6.19 -10.34
CA PRO A 146 -5.28 6.69 -11.70
C PRO A 146 -4.13 5.99 -12.44
N TYR A 147 -3.04 5.70 -11.71
CA TYR A 147 -1.90 4.99 -12.29
C TYR A 147 -2.28 3.56 -12.65
N ILE A 148 -2.92 2.84 -11.72
CA ILE A 148 -3.34 1.45 -11.94
C ILE A 148 -4.25 1.37 -13.18
N GLN A 149 -5.24 2.27 -13.27
CA GLN A 149 -6.15 2.35 -14.41
C GLN A 149 -5.39 2.58 -15.73
N GLU A 150 -4.45 3.51 -15.76
CA GLU A 150 -3.66 3.78 -16.95
C GLU A 150 -2.76 2.58 -17.33
N ARG A 151 -2.17 1.90 -16.36
CA ARG A 151 -1.32 0.73 -16.63
C ARG A 151 -2.08 -0.42 -17.27
N PHE A 152 -3.29 -0.70 -16.81
CA PHE A 152 -4.14 -1.71 -17.44
C PHE A 152 -4.64 -1.27 -18.83
N ASN A 153 -4.90 0.02 -19.04
CA ASN A 153 -5.23 0.52 -20.38
C ASN A 153 -4.08 0.33 -21.37
N GLN A 154 -2.85 0.60 -20.93
CA GLN A 154 -1.64 0.40 -21.74
C GLN A 154 -1.43 -1.08 -22.07
N ALA A 155 -1.59 -1.98 -21.09
CA ALA A 155 -1.52 -3.42 -21.28
C ALA A 155 -2.53 -3.91 -22.34
N MET A 156 -3.78 -3.46 -22.25
CA MET A 156 -4.80 -3.79 -23.25
C MET A 156 -4.44 -3.26 -24.63
N LYS A 157 -3.93 -2.03 -24.73
CA LYS A 157 -3.47 -1.46 -26.00
C LYS A 157 -2.31 -2.28 -26.61
N THR A 158 -1.36 -2.72 -25.79
CA THR A 158 -0.26 -3.59 -26.22
C THR A 158 -0.78 -4.92 -26.75
N LEU A 159 -1.73 -5.55 -26.06
CA LEU A 159 -2.34 -6.82 -26.49
C LEU A 159 -3.07 -6.67 -27.81
N LEU A 160 -3.89 -5.63 -27.97
CA LEU A 160 -4.62 -5.37 -29.21
C LEU A 160 -3.68 -5.11 -30.40
N ASN A 161 -2.58 -4.39 -30.19
CA ASN A 161 -1.60 -4.16 -31.25
C ASN A 161 -0.83 -5.44 -31.62
N THR A 162 -0.42 -6.21 -30.62
CA THR A 162 0.40 -7.43 -30.80
C THR A 162 -0.39 -8.55 -31.46
N LEU A 163 -1.66 -8.71 -31.09
CA LEU A 163 -2.51 -9.82 -31.55
C LEU A 163 -3.46 -9.39 -32.68
N GLY A 164 -3.89 -8.13 -32.74
CA GLY A 164 -4.71 -7.59 -33.83
C GLY A 164 -3.89 -7.21 -35.08
N GLY A 165 -2.62 -6.84 -34.92
CA GLY A 165 -1.71 -6.53 -36.03
C GLY A 165 -1.16 -7.75 -36.77
N GLY A 166 -1.34 -8.96 -36.22
CA GLY A 166 -0.94 -10.22 -36.87
C GLY A 166 -1.94 -10.75 -37.90
N ASN A 167 -3.09 -10.09 -38.06
CA ASN A 167 -4.18 -10.47 -38.97
C ASN A 167 -4.36 -9.49 -40.16
N ALA A 168 -3.29 -8.83 -40.62
CA ALA A 168 -3.30 -7.97 -41.81
C ALA A 168 -2.38 -8.53 -42.92
#